data_AF-A0A117KNQ2-F1
#
_entry.id   AF-A0A117KNQ2-F1
#
_cell.length_a   1.000
_cell.length_b   1.000
_cell.length_c   1.000
_cell.angle_alpha   90.00
_cell.angle_beta   90.00
_cell.angle_gamma   90.00
#
_symmetry.space_group_name_H-M   'P 1'
#
loop_
_entity.id
_entity.type
_entity.pdbx_description
1 polymer ?
#
loop_
_entity_poly.entity_id
_entity_poly.type
_entity_poly.pdbx_seq_one_letter_code
_entity_poly.pdbx_strand_id
1 'polypeptide(L)'
;MDTELALVVSDILITDYSSIIFDFALLEKPILFYAPDLATYYDKRGFYFKYNEFVPGPILYTPEELFDFISNMNYREIASRVKIFKKKFNPYFDGYNSKSALSYILKIYK
;
A
#
# COMPACT_ATOMS: atom_id res chain seq x y z
N MET A 1 -2.23 5.62 19.26
CA MET A 1 -3.23 5.00 18.37
C MET A 1 -2.54 3.84 17.68
N ASP A 2 -3.18 2.69 17.62
CA ASP A 2 -2.64 1.52 16.93
C ASP A 2 -2.52 1.81 15.41
N THR A 3 -1.46 1.34 14.76
CA THR A 3 -1.20 1.68 13.34
C THR A 3 -2.34 1.18 12.47
N GLU A 4 -2.78 -0.03 12.73
CA GLU A 4 -3.86 -0.74 12.06
C GLU A 4 -5.18 0.03 12.19
N LEU A 5 -5.45 0.59 13.37
CA LEU A 5 -6.63 1.43 13.57
C LEU A 5 -6.52 2.71 12.74
N ALA A 6 -5.34 3.33 12.67
CA ALA A 6 -5.10 4.50 11.83
C ALA A 6 -5.37 4.20 10.35
N LEU A 7 -4.96 3.02 9.86
CA LEU A 7 -5.23 2.57 8.49
C LEU A 7 -6.73 2.43 8.23
N VAL A 8 -7.47 1.79 9.15
CA VAL A 8 -8.92 1.56 8.99
C VAL A 8 -9.70 2.86 8.88
N VAL A 9 -9.38 3.86 9.73
CA VAL A 9 -10.09 5.14 9.78
C VAL A 9 -9.65 6.13 8.70
N SER A 10 -8.56 5.85 7.97
CA SER A 10 -8.05 6.72 6.90
C SER A 10 -8.72 6.42 5.56
N ASP A 11 -9.10 7.45 4.81
CA ASP A 11 -9.68 7.31 3.46
C ASP A 11 -8.62 7.22 2.35
N ILE A 12 -7.45 7.81 2.58
CA ILE A 12 -6.33 7.86 1.63
C ILE A 12 -5.05 7.62 2.42
N LEU A 13 -4.16 6.79 1.89
CA LEU A 13 -2.79 6.66 2.38
C LEU A 13 -1.87 7.51 1.50
N ILE A 14 -1.07 8.38 2.12
CA ILE A 14 0.05 9.07 1.47
C ILE A 14 1.33 8.49 2.07
N THR A 15 2.21 7.98 1.22
CA THR A 15 3.43 7.28 1.65
C THR A 15 4.53 7.40 0.60
N ASP A 16 5.75 7.01 0.94
CA ASP A 16 6.91 6.96 0.05
C ASP A 16 7.30 5.49 -0.24
N TYR A 17 8.32 4.97 0.42
CA TYR A 17 8.95 3.67 0.19
C TYR A 17 8.53 2.62 1.25
N SER A 18 7.47 2.90 2.00
CA SER A 18 6.99 2.03 3.08
C SER A 18 6.28 0.78 2.55
N SER A 19 6.52 -0.36 3.22
CA SER A 19 5.79 -1.61 2.98
C SER A 19 4.33 -1.57 3.42
N ILE A 20 3.91 -0.54 4.16
CA ILE A 20 2.53 -0.38 4.64
C ILE A 20 1.50 -0.36 3.50
N ILE A 21 1.96 -0.14 2.27
CA ILE A 21 1.14 -0.23 1.05
C ILE A 21 0.49 -1.61 0.90
N PHE A 22 1.13 -2.69 1.37
CA PHE A 22 0.60 -4.04 1.27
C PHE A 22 -0.55 -4.25 2.24
N ASP A 23 -0.44 -3.70 3.45
CA ASP A 23 -1.47 -3.77 4.49
C ASP A 23 -2.65 -2.87 4.15
N PHE A 24 -2.39 -1.63 3.75
CA PHE A 24 -3.45 -0.68 3.38
C PHE A 24 -4.21 -1.11 2.12
N ALA A 25 -3.55 -1.79 1.18
CA ALA A 25 -4.21 -2.34 -0.01
C ALA A 25 -5.31 -3.35 0.33
N LEU A 26 -5.28 -3.99 1.51
CA LEU A 26 -6.37 -4.87 1.96
C LEU A 26 -7.71 -4.14 2.09
N LEU A 27 -7.66 -2.84 2.40
CA LEU A 27 -8.81 -1.95 2.53
C LEU A 27 -9.36 -1.48 1.17
N GLU A 28 -8.64 -1.73 0.07
CA GLU A 28 -9.02 -1.33 -1.29
C GLU A 28 -9.29 0.19 -1.44
N LYS A 29 -8.58 1.00 -0.65
CA LYS A 29 -8.65 2.48 -0.68
C LYS A 29 -7.45 3.09 -1.42
N PRO A 30 -7.54 4.32 -1.95
CA PRO A 30 -6.46 4.98 -2.68
C PRO A 30 -5.15 5.10 -1.89
N ILE A 31 -4.05 4.93 -2.62
CA ILE A 31 -2.69 5.14 -2.12
C ILE A 31 -1.98 6.12 -3.05
N LEU A 32 -1.40 7.18 -2.49
CA LEU A 32 -0.64 8.21 -3.20
C LEU A 32 0.83 8.12 -2.77
N PHE A 33 1.74 8.26 -3.73
CA PHE A 33 3.16 8.09 -3.50
C PHE A 33 3.88 9.44 -3.55
N TYR A 34 4.15 10.04 -2.40
CA TYR A 34 4.90 11.28 -2.32
C TYR A 34 6.39 10.97 -2.18
N ALA A 35 7.15 11.13 -3.26
CA ALA A 35 8.53 10.66 -3.38
C ALA A 35 9.44 11.75 -4.00
N PRO A 36 9.66 12.88 -3.30
CA PRO A 36 10.44 14.02 -3.81
C PRO A 36 11.90 13.66 -4.15
N ASP A 37 12.45 12.63 -3.51
CA ASP A 37 13.83 12.20 -3.62
C ASP A 37 14.02 10.91 -4.45
N LEU A 38 12.99 10.45 -5.18
CA LEU A 38 12.97 9.15 -5.87
C LEU A 38 14.20 8.89 -6.73
N ALA A 39 14.65 9.89 -7.50
CA ALA A 39 15.82 9.78 -8.35
C ALA A 39 17.08 9.47 -7.53
N THR A 40 17.30 10.19 -6.43
CA THR A 40 18.47 10.00 -5.56
C THR A 40 18.38 8.75 -4.67
N TYR A 41 17.15 8.35 -4.31
CA TYR A 41 16.91 7.14 -3.55
C TYR A 41 17.17 5.88 -4.41
N TYR A 42 16.77 5.93 -5.69
CA TYR A 42 16.99 4.86 -6.67
C TYR A 42 18.48 4.54 -6.85
N ASP A 43 19.30 5.58 -7.05
CA ASP A 43 20.74 5.42 -7.30
C ASP A 43 21.52 4.84 -6.11
N LYS A 44 21.03 5.02 -4.88
CA LYS A 44 21.73 4.61 -3.65
C LYS A 44 21.40 3.21 -3.17
N ARG A 45 20.15 2.76 -3.34
CA ARG A 45 19.67 1.46 -2.80
C ARG A 45 19.32 0.46 -3.88
N GLY A 46 18.94 0.92 -5.07
CA GLY A 46 18.25 0.09 -6.06
C GLY A 46 16.86 -0.36 -5.55
N PHE A 47 15.93 -0.60 -6.47
CA PHE A 47 14.68 -1.29 -6.14
C PHE A 47 14.63 -2.63 -6.88
N TYR A 48 14.05 -3.66 -6.25
CA TYR A 48 13.79 -4.96 -6.88
C TYR A 48 12.90 -4.87 -8.12
N PHE A 49 12.09 -3.80 -8.20
CA PHE A 49 11.21 -3.48 -9.32
C PHE A 49 11.37 -2.00 -9.67
N LYS A 50 11.17 -1.62 -10.93
CA LYS A 50 11.06 -0.20 -11.25
C LYS A 50 9.87 0.37 -10.47
N TYR A 51 10.14 1.31 -9.57
CA TYR A 51 9.18 1.78 -8.57
C TYR A 51 7.88 2.29 -9.21
N ASN A 52 7.99 2.98 -10.35
CA ASN A 52 6.87 3.44 -11.19
C ASN A 52 5.99 2.32 -11.75
N GLU A 53 6.53 1.12 -11.99
CA GLU A 53 5.78 -0.04 -12.49
C GLU A 53 5.19 -0.87 -11.34
N PHE A 54 5.70 -0.68 -10.12
CA PHE A 54 5.34 -1.48 -8.96
C PHE A 54 4.17 -0.89 -8.17
N VAL A 55 4.14 0.42 -7.97
CA VAL A 55 3.18 1.06 -7.05
C VAL A 55 1.77 1.23 -7.66
N PRO A 56 0.68 1.01 -6.89
CA PRO A 56 -0.68 1.09 -7.41
C PRO A 56 -1.27 2.49 -7.54
N GLY A 57 -0.46 3.55 -7.38
CA GLY A 57 -0.92 4.93 -7.30
C GLY A 57 -0.12 5.90 -8.18
N PRO A 58 -0.48 7.19 -8.19
CA PRO A 58 0.37 8.24 -8.77
C PRO A 58 1.62 8.44 -7.91
N ILE A 59 2.72 8.82 -8.57
CA ILE A 59 3.94 9.30 -7.90
C ILE A 59 3.98 10.80 -8.06
N LEU A 60 4.16 11.50 -6.95
CA LEU A 60 4.06 12.94 -6.80
C LEU A 60 5.36 13.41 -6.15
N TYR A 61 5.95 14.46 -6.71
CA TYR A 61 7.30 14.91 -6.35
C TYR A 61 7.28 16.20 -5.55
N THR A 62 6.23 17.01 -5.68
CA THR A 62 6.10 18.27 -4.92
C THR A 62 4.82 18.31 -4.10
N PRO A 63 4.78 19.13 -3.02
CA PRO A 63 3.55 19.35 -2.27
C PRO A 63 2.41 19.89 -3.13
N GLU A 64 2.70 20.77 -4.09
CA GLU A 64 1.72 21.36 -5.01
C GLU A 64 1.06 20.30 -5.87
N GLU A 65 1.86 19.41 -6.48
CA GLU A 65 1.35 18.25 -7.24
C GLU A 65 0.44 17.38 -6.36
N LEU A 66 0.81 17.18 -5.10
CA LEU A 66 0.03 16.39 -4.15
C LEU A 66 -1.32 17.03 -3.83
N PHE A 67 -1.34 18.32 -3.51
CA PHE A 67 -2.59 19.02 -3.21
C PHE A 67 -3.51 19.09 -4.44
N ASP A 68 -2.97 19.47 -5.60
CA ASP A 68 -3.73 19.54 -6.85
C ASP A 68 -4.31 18.17 -7.22
N PHE A 69 -3.54 17.10 -7.05
CA PHE A 69 -4.02 15.76 -7.31
C PHE A 69 -5.15 15.38 -6.37
N ILE A 70 -5.00 15.56 -5.06
CA ILE A 70 -6.04 15.22 -4.07
C ILE A 70 -7.34 15.96 -4.35
N SER A 71 -7.27 17.24 -4.75
CA SER A 71 -8.45 18.06 -5.04
C SER A 71 -9.23 17.62 -6.28
N ASN A 72 -8.57 16.95 -7.23
CA ASN A 72 -9.16 16.63 -8.55
C ASN A 72 -9.25 15.13 -8.85
N MET A 73 -8.69 14.27 -8.00
CA MET A 73 -8.60 12.84 -8.29
C MET A 73 -9.96 12.14 -8.34
N ASN A 74 -10.05 11.14 -9.21
CA ASN A 74 -11.15 10.18 -9.17
C ASN A 74 -10.83 9.07 -8.16
N TYR A 75 -11.41 9.16 -6.96
CA TYR A 75 -11.22 8.18 -5.89
C TYR A 75 -11.41 6.73 -6.35
N ARG A 76 -12.49 6.47 -7.10
CA ARG A 76 -12.85 5.11 -7.55
C ARG A 76 -11.82 4.54 -8.53
N GLU A 77 -11.29 5.38 -9.39
CA GLU A 77 -10.26 4.98 -10.35
C GLU A 77 -8.99 4.53 -9.62
N ILE A 78 -8.50 5.33 -8.67
CA ILE A 78 -7.28 4.99 -7.92
C ILE A 78 -7.51 3.76 -7.03
N ALA A 79 -8.65 3.68 -6.34
CA ALA A 79 -9.03 2.51 -5.56
C ALA A 79 -9.06 1.22 -6.42
N SER A 80 -9.47 1.30 -7.69
CA SER A 80 -9.49 0.14 -8.59
C SER A 80 -8.09 -0.39 -8.90
N ARG A 81 -7.09 0.48 -9.03
CA ARG A 81 -5.67 0.11 -9.20
C ARG A 81 -5.15 -0.59 -7.95
N VAL A 82 -5.48 -0.08 -6.76
CA VAL A 82 -5.13 -0.70 -5.48
C VAL A 82 -5.79 -2.08 -5.33
N LYS A 83 -7.02 -2.25 -5.79
CA LYS A 83 -7.69 -3.56 -5.81
C LYS A 83 -6.97 -4.58 -6.70
N ILE A 84 -6.46 -4.17 -7.87
CA ILE A 84 -5.64 -5.04 -8.74
C ILE A 84 -4.34 -5.42 -8.03
N PHE A 85 -3.69 -4.46 -7.37
CA PHE A 85 -2.48 -4.70 -6.59
C PHE A 85 -2.71 -5.68 -5.42
N LYS A 86 -3.80 -5.50 -4.66
CA LYS A 86 -4.22 -6.46 -3.62
C LYS A 86 -4.37 -7.86 -4.19
N LYS A 87 -5.04 -8.03 -5.33
CA LYS A 87 -5.18 -9.36 -5.97
C LYS A 87 -3.84 -9.99 -6.33
N LYS A 88 -2.86 -9.18 -6.75
CA LYS A 88 -1.51 -9.64 -7.10
C LYS A 88 -0.69 -10.06 -5.88
N PHE A 89 -0.69 -9.25 -4.82
CA PHE A 89 0.22 -9.42 -3.69
C PHE A 89 -0.39 -10.09 -2.46
N ASN A 90 -1.72 -10.05 -2.32
CA ASN A 90 -2.48 -10.68 -1.22
C ASN A 90 -3.55 -11.67 -1.76
N PRO A 91 -3.22 -12.60 -2.69
CA PRO A 91 -4.22 -13.46 -3.32
C PRO A 91 -4.88 -14.46 -2.36
N TYR A 92 -4.22 -14.79 -1.25
CA TYR A 92 -4.68 -15.76 -0.26
C TYR A 92 -5.22 -15.12 1.02
N PHE A 93 -5.35 -13.79 1.06
CA PHE A 93 -5.83 -13.11 2.26
C PHE A 93 -7.33 -13.39 2.49
N ASP A 94 -7.64 -14.08 3.60
CA ASP A 94 -9.00 -14.45 4.00
C ASP A 94 -9.43 -13.84 5.35
N GLY A 95 -8.53 -13.12 6.02
CA GLY A 95 -8.77 -12.51 7.33
C GLY A 95 -8.62 -13.46 8.53
N TYR A 96 -8.21 -14.72 8.32
CA TYR A 96 -8.11 -15.74 9.37
C TYR A 96 -6.67 -16.21 9.66
N ASN A 97 -5.66 -15.48 9.19
CA ASN A 97 -4.24 -15.84 9.32
C ASN A 97 -3.84 -16.25 10.76
N SER A 98 -4.21 -15.47 11.78
CA SER A 98 -3.89 -15.80 13.18
C SER A 98 -4.55 -17.10 13.66
N LYS A 99 -5.80 -17.34 13.24
CA LYS A 99 -6.51 -18.60 13.55
C LYS A 99 -5.87 -19.79 12.84
N SER A 100 -5.49 -19.63 11.58
CA SER A 100 -4.81 -20.66 10.79
C SER A 100 -3.43 -21.00 11.37
N ALA A 101 -2.65 -20.00 11.74
CA ALA A 101 -1.35 -20.18 12.40
C ALA A 101 -1.48 -20.92 13.73
N LEU A 102 -2.41 -20.49 14.61
CA LEU A 102 -2.68 -21.18 15.87
C LEU A 102 -3.10 -22.64 15.65
N SER A 103 -4.00 -22.86 14.70
CA SER A 103 -4.48 -24.21 14.36
C SER A 103 -3.34 -25.12 13.87
N TYR A 104 -2.36 -24.57 13.14
CA TYR A 104 -1.18 -25.30 12.69
C TYR A 104 -0.24 -25.63 13.85
N ILE A 105 0.06 -24.66 14.72
CA ILE A 105 0.88 -24.86 15.92
C ILE A 105 0.28 -26.00 16.77
N LEU A 106 -1.02 -25.94 17.08
CA LEU A 106 -1.69 -26.95 17.91
C LEU A 106 -1.71 -28.36 17.28
N LYS A 107 -1.53 -28.50 15.96
CA LYS A 107 -1.38 -29.80 15.30
C LYS A 107 0.00 -30.42 15.49
N ILE A 108 1.05 -29.60 15.64
CA ILE A 108 2.43 -30.08 15.82
C ILE A 108 2.66 -30.58 17.25
N TYR A 109 2.00 -29.97 18.24
CA TYR A 109 2.15 -30.31 19.67
C TYR A 109 1.19 -31.41 20.15
N LYS A 110 0.54 -32.13 19.24
CA LYS A 110 -0.23 -33.36 19.51
C LYS A 110 0.54 -34.57 18.99
#